data_AF-A0A0B3S0R1-F1
#
_entry.id   AF-A0A0B3S0R1-F1
#
_cell.length_a   1.000
_cell.length_b   1.000
_cell.length_c   1.000
_cell.angle_alpha   90.00
_cell.angle_beta   90.00
_cell.angle_gamma   90.00
#
_symmetry.space_group_name_H-M   'P 1'
#
loop_
_entity.id
_entity.type
_entity.pdbx_description
1 polymer ?
#
loop_
_entity_poly.entity_id
_entity_poly.type
_entity_poly.pdbx_seq_one_letter_code
_entity_poly.pdbx_strand_id
1 'polypeptide(L)'
;MSADYPLLPDRHPQGDFFVCDILDAAPKGDVGSMEHPIFSLSTKPDIRPRRYEHNGMTIEIKPSVDGLATVHDRDVLIYCISALIKGMNDGMEPQQVIRFQAADLLKATNRMTTGRGYTLLKAAMERLAGTRISTNITTGGQEIFETFGLIERARIVRETREGRMQEVEVKLSDWVFNAIRAQEVLTLSREYFRLRKPLERRIYELARKHCGRQKEWRCSIVVLQKKCGSGSSLREFRRLVAAIAKEDSEYDHMPDYRIRLDEDRDQLVAISRGSVGGDVGATVSIPPLDPEVYDMARSAVPGWDVRMIEAEWREWATEVPRNPEMAFLGFCRKWFERRGRP
;
A
#
# COMPACT_ATOMS: atom_id res chain seq x y z
N MET A 1 -0.09 -24.68 -7.33
CA MET A 1 -1.29 -24.18 -6.64
C MET A 1 -2.49 -24.73 -7.40
N SER A 2 -3.49 -25.30 -6.71
CA SER A 2 -4.73 -25.75 -7.37
C SER A 2 -5.41 -24.55 -8.04
N ALA A 3 -6.24 -24.80 -9.06
CA ALA A 3 -6.98 -23.75 -9.76
C ALA A 3 -7.89 -22.92 -8.83
N ASP A 4 -8.19 -23.46 -7.63
CA ASP A 4 -9.13 -22.91 -6.65
C ASP A 4 -8.46 -22.06 -5.55
N TYR A 5 -7.14 -21.89 -5.56
CA TYR A 5 -6.49 -21.06 -4.54
C TYR A 5 -6.90 -19.57 -4.71
N PRO A 6 -7.31 -18.84 -3.64
CA PRO A 6 -7.85 -17.49 -3.75
C PRO A 6 -6.86 -16.45 -4.31
N LEU A 7 -5.59 -16.56 -3.94
CA LEU A 7 -4.54 -15.65 -4.42
C LEU A 7 -4.21 -15.88 -5.89
N LEU A 8 -3.81 -14.81 -6.56
CA LEU A 8 -3.09 -14.91 -7.82
C LEU A 8 -1.74 -15.60 -7.60
N PRO A 9 -1.19 -16.31 -8.61
CA PRO A 9 0.17 -16.79 -8.53
C PRO A 9 1.13 -15.62 -8.27
N ASP A 10 2.19 -15.89 -7.53
CA ASP A 10 3.34 -14.98 -7.51
C ASP A 10 4.02 -15.05 -8.88
N ARG A 11 3.80 -14.01 -9.70
CA ARG A 11 4.35 -13.95 -11.05
C ARG A 11 5.79 -13.45 -11.05
N HIS A 12 6.19 -12.74 -10.00
CA HIS A 12 7.47 -12.03 -9.92
C HIS A 12 8.06 -12.18 -8.50
N PRO A 13 8.63 -13.35 -8.19
CA PRO A 13 9.30 -13.60 -6.91
C PRO A 13 10.65 -12.84 -6.89
N GLN A 14 10.63 -11.56 -6.53
CA GLN A 14 11.84 -10.72 -6.36
C GLN A 14 11.72 -9.82 -5.15
N GLY A 15 12.50 -10.06 -4.09
CA GLY A 15 12.29 -9.61 -2.70
C GLY A 15 12.32 -8.11 -2.37
N ASP A 16 12.83 -7.23 -3.25
CA ASP A 16 13.33 -5.93 -2.80
C ASP A 16 12.36 -4.73 -2.98
N PHE A 17 11.07 -4.99 -3.22
CA PHE A 17 10.07 -3.93 -3.36
C PHE A 17 9.35 -3.68 -2.02
N PHE A 18 9.69 -2.56 -1.40
CA PHE A 18 8.97 -2.00 -0.26
C PHE A 18 7.60 -1.47 -0.71
N VAL A 19 6.53 -1.72 0.06
CA VAL A 19 5.16 -1.36 -0.33
C VAL A 19 4.53 -0.42 0.70
N CYS A 20 4.31 0.83 0.30
CA CYS A 20 3.62 1.85 1.06
C CYS A 20 2.44 2.42 0.28
N ASP A 21 1.41 2.76 1.03
CA ASP A 21 0.19 3.37 0.52
C ASP A 21 -0.27 4.47 1.47
N ILE A 22 -0.99 5.43 0.93
CA ILE A 22 -1.73 6.40 1.72
C ILE A 22 -3.16 5.89 1.79
N LEU A 23 -3.51 5.24 2.90
CA LEU A 23 -4.84 4.64 3.02
C LEU A 23 -5.95 5.68 2.99
N ASP A 24 -5.68 6.92 3.42
CA ASP A 24 -6.46 8.14 3.18
C ASP A 24 -5.56 9.38 3.38
N ALA A 25 -5.38 10.23 2.35
CA ALA A 25 -4.49 11.40 2.36
C ALA A 25 -5.11 12.64 3.04
N ALA A 26 -5.95 12.41 4.05
CA ALA A 26 -6.51 13.46 4.87
C ALA A 26 -5.49 13.78 6.00
N PRO A 27 -4.95 15.01 6.07
CA PRO A 27 -4.05 15.42 7.13
C PRO A 27 -4.64 15.09 8.50
N LYS A 28 -3.88 14.36 9.33
CA LYS A 28 -4.24 13.95 10.69
C LYS A 28 -4.71 15.10 11.58
N GLY A 29 -4.44 16.35 11.20
CA GLY A 29 -4.67 17.55 12.01
C GLY A 29 -6.03 18.26 11.85
N ASP A 30 -6.75 18.14 10.74
CA ASP A 30 -7.95 19.00 10.53
C ASP A 30 -9.04 18.42 9.62
N VAL A 31 -8.90 17.18 9.18
CA VAL A 31 -9.84 16.57 8.23
C VAL A 31 -10.35 15.28 8.83
N GLY A 32 -11.62 15.28 9.21
CA GLY A 32 -12.30 14.18 9.89
C GLY A 32 -11.90 12.81 9.35
N SER A 33 -11.74 11.88 10.29
CA SER A 33 -11.47 10.44 10.16
C SER A 33 -12.45 9.70 9.22
N MET A 34 -12.52 10.12 7.96
CA MET A 34 -13.36 9.53 6.93
C MET A 34 -12.51 8.70 6.01
N GLU A 35 -13.05 7.53 5.67
CA GLU A 35 -12.45 6.59 4.74
C GLU A 35 -13.33 6.58 3.52
N HIS A 36 -13.11 7.55 2.64
CA HIS A 36 -13.96 7.66 1.47
C HIS A 36 -13.54 6.63 0.45
N PRO A 37 -14.48 5.82 -0.05
CA PRO A 37 -14.20 4.86 -1.10
C PRO A 37 -14.08 5.60 -2.45
N ILE A 38 -12.92 6.23 -2.65
CA ILE A 38 -12.55 6.92 -3.90
C ILE A 38 -12.55 5.92 -5.05
N PHE A 39 -11.96 4.75 -4.81
CA PHE A 39 -11.82 3.71 -5.82
C PHE A 39 -13.10 2.88 -5.99
N SER A 40 -13.40 2.51 -7.23
CA SER A 40 -14.48 1.58 -7.54
C SER A 40 -14.09 0.13 -7.29
N LEU A 41 -15.02 -0.64 -6.72
CA LEU A 41 -14.94 -2.10 -6.58
C LEU A 41 -15.43 -2.84 -7.84
N SER A 42 -15.96 -2.12 -8.83
CA SER A 42 -16.47 -2.70 -10.06
C SER A 42 -15.33 -3.15 -10.97
N THR A 43 -15.51 -4.31 -11.62
CA THR A 43 -14.65 -4.79 -12.71
C THR A 43 -15.10 -4.29 -14.09
N LYS A 44 -16.22 -3.56 -14.14
CA LYS A 44 -16.74 -2.85 -15.32
C LYS A 44 -16.64 -1.34 -15.11
N PRO A 45 -16.57 -0.53 -16.19
CA PRO A 45 -16.57 0.93 -16.07
C PRO A 45 -17.70 1.43 -15.17
N ASP A 46 -17.33 2.12 -14.09
CA ASP A 46 -18.27 2.68 -13.12
C ASP A 46 -18.40 4.18 -13.36
N ILE A 47 -19.46 4.58 -14.05
CA ILE A 47 -19.74 5.98 -14.41
C ILE A 47 -20.71 6.66 -13.42
N ARG A 48 -20.96 6.05 -12.27
CA ARG A 48 -21.86 6.65 -11.26
C ARG A 48 -21.06 7.62 -10.38
N PRO A 49 -21.41 8.91 -10.35
CA PRO A 49 -20.83 9.83 -9.39
C PRO A 49 -21.23 9.41 -7.97
N ARG A 50 -20.34 9.65 -7.01
CA ARG A 50 -20.55 9.31 -5.60
C ARG A 50 -20.47 10.58 -4.78
N ARG A 51 -21.40 10.74 -3.84
CA ARG A 51 -21.37 11.84 -2.87
C ARG A 51 -21.42 11.26 -1.47
N TYR A 52 -20.53 11.74 -0.63
CA TYR A 52 -20.41 11.38 0.77
C TYR A 52 -20.49 12.65 1.59
N GLU A 53 -21.19 12.59 2.71
CA GLU A 53 -21.28 13.70 3.65
C GLU A 53 -21.12 13.14 5.06
N HIS A 54 -20.24 13.76 5.84
CA HIS A 54 -20.11 13.47 7.26
C HIS A 54 -19.38 14.59 8.00
N ASN A 55 -19.92 14.97 9.16
CA ASN A 55 -19.45 16.07 10.00
C ASN A 55 -19.29 17.41 9.25
N GLY A 56 -20.22 17.76 8.36
CA GLY A 56 -20.19 19.03 7.60
C GLY A 56 -19.28 19.01 6.36
N MET A 57 -18.41 18.01 6.22
CA MET A 57 -17.63 17.81 5.00
C MET A 57 -18.42 17.01 3.98
N THR A 58 -18.47 17.52 2.77
CA THR A 58 -18.97 16.85 1.57
C THR A 58 -17.79 16.47 0.68
N ILE A 59 -17.77 15.22 0.23
CA ILE A 59 -16.86 14.74 -0.82
C ILE A 59 -17.68 14.20 -1.96
N GLU A 60 -17.46 14.72 -3.15
CA GLU A 60 -18.04 14.24 -4.40
C GLU A 60 -16.94 13.66 -5.30
N ILE A 61 -17.13 12.44 -5.77
CA ILE A 61 -16.19 11.75 -6.65
C ILE A 61 -16.87 11.57 -7.99
N LYS A 62 -16.29 12.18 -9.03
CA LYS A 62 -16.82 12.23 -10.39
C LYS A 62 -15.97 11.35 -11.32
N PRO A 63 -16.60 10.43 -12.07
CA PRO A 63 -15.92 9.64 -13.09
C PRO A 63 -15.65 10.45 -14.36
N SER A 64 -14.71 9.95 -15.16
CA SER A 64 -14.59 10.31 -16.57
C SER A 64 -15.47 9.40 -17.43
N VAL A 65 -15.41 9.56 -18.75
CA VAL A 65 -16.05 8.64 -19.71
C VAL A 65 -15.53 7.20 -19.59
N ASP A 66 -14.30 7.03 -19.09
CA ASP A 66 -13.68 5.73 -18.85
C ASP A 66 -14.07 5.12 -17.48
N GLY A 67 -14.88 5.84 -16.70
CA GLY A 67 -15.31 5.47 -15.36
C GLY A 67 -14.38 5.96 -14.24
N LEU A 68 -14.73 5.60 -13.00
CA LEU A 68 -13.90 5.81 -11.81
C LEU A 68 -12.65 4.92 -11.84
N ALA A 69 -11.56 5.43 -11.27
CA ALA A 69 -10.41 4.62 -10.92
C ALA A 69 -10.85 3.46 -10.01
N THR A 70 -10.38 2.26 -10.32
CA THR A 70 -10.71 1.04 -9.58
C THR A 70 -9.69 0.78 -8.48
N VAL A 71 -10.04 -0.09 -7.52
CA VAL A 71 -9.08 -0.49 -6.47
C VAL A 71 -7.84 -1.19 -7.02
N HIS A 72 -7.89 -1.73 -8.24
CA HIS A 72 -6.69 -2.25 -8.91
C HIS A 72 -5.85 -1.12 -9.49
N ASP A 73 -6.46 -0.06 -10.03
CA ASP A 73 -5.72 1.09 -10.57
C ASP A 73 -4.87 1.78 -9.51
N ARG A 74 -5.35 1.75 -8.25
CA ARG A 74 -4.60 2.19 -7.06
C ARG A 74 -3.19 1.63 -6.98
N ASP A 75 -2.91 0.44 -7.51
CA ASP A 75 -1.57 -0.16 -7.52
C ASP A 75 -0.51 0.77 -8.12
N VAL A 76 -0.89 1.64 -9.07
CA VAL A 76 0.01 2.65 -9.64
C VAL A 76 0.41 3.70 -8.61
N LEU A 77 -0.54 4.15 -7.78
CA LEU A 77 -0.27 5.11 -6.70
C LEU A 77 0.58 4.46 -5.61
N ILE A 78 0.26 3.22 -5.21
CA ILE A 78 1.05 2.45 -4.24
C ILE A 78 2.49 2.36 -4.72
N TYR A 79 2.72 2.04 -6.00
CA TYR A 79 4.06 1.99 -6.56
C TYR A 79 4.80 3.33 -6.47
N CYS A 80 4.12 4.42 -6.87
CA CYS A 80 4.66 5.78 -6.84
C CYS A 80 5.02 6.23 -5.41
N ILE A 81 4.10 6.04 -4.46
CA ILE A 81 4.28 6.38 -3.05
C ILE A 81 5.45 5.58 -2.46
N SER A 82 5.49 4.28 -2.73
CA SER A 82 6.56 3.39 -2.27
C SER A 82 7.94 3.84 -2.76
N ALA A 83 8.04 4.23 -4.04
CA ALA A 83 9.28 4.72 -4.62
C ALA A 83 9.73 6.06 -3.97
N LEU A 84 8.79 6.97 -3.71
CA LEU A 84 9.10 8.24 -3.04
C LEU A 84 9.54 8.04 -1.59
N ILE A 85 8.81 7.23 -0.82
CA ILE A 85 9.18 6.94 0.57
C ILE A 85 10.54 6.25 0.64
N LYS A 86 10.82 5.32 -0.28
CA LYS A 86 12.15 4.72 -0.37
C LYS A 86 13.23 5.79 -0.62
N GLY A 87 13.04 6.66 -1.61
CA GLY A 87 13.98 7.74 -1.90
C GLY A 87 14.17 8.69 -0.71
N MET A 88 13.11 9.00 0.03
CA MET A 88 13.17 9.81 1.25
C MET A 88 13.99 9.13 2.36
N ASN A 89 13.80 7.82 2.55
CA ASN A 89 14.61 7.05 3.50
C ASN A 89 16.09 7.02 3.07
N ASP A 90 16.36 7.02 1.76
CA ASP A 90 17.71 7.12 1.20
C ASP A 90 18.26 8.58 1.22
N GLY A 91 17.57 9.51 1.90
CA GLY A 91 18.00 10.91 2.06
C GLY A 91 17.72 11.83 0.86
N MET A 92 16.92 11.38 -0.12
CA MET A 92 16.57 12.17 -1.30
C MET A 92 15.32 13.04 -1.06
N GLU A 93 15.35 14.27 -1.59
CA GLU A 93 14.18 15.16 -1.54
C GLU A 93 13.06 14.63 -2.47
N PRO A 94 11.84 14.40 -1.94
CA PRO A 94 10.76 13.82 -2.74
C PRO A 94 10.34 14.75 -3.88
N GLN A 95 10.14 14.18 -5.06
CA GLN A 95 9.67 14.91 -6.25
C GLN A 95 8.23 14.51 -6.57
N GLN A 96 7.40 15.50 -6.91
CA GLN A 96 5.99 15.23 -7.26
C GLN A 96 5.84 14.52 -8.62
N VAL A 97 6.84 14.69 -9.51
CA VAL A 97 6.92 14.02 -10.80
C VAL A 97 7.85 12.83 -10.69
N ILE A 98 7.32 11.64 -10.93
CA ILE A 98 8.04 10.38 -10.79
C ILE A 98 8.17 9.74 -12.17
N ARG A 99 9.39 9.35 -12.53
CA ARG A 99 9.68 8.65 -13.79
C ARG A 99 10.22 7.26 -13.51
N PHE A 100 9.67 6.26 -14.19
CA PHE A 100 10.02 4.86 -13.96
C PHE A 100 9.80 4.00 -15.20
N GLN A 101 10.38 2.79 -15.20
CA GLN A 101 10.11 1.81 -16.25
C GLN A 101 8.77 1.12 -16.01
N ALA A 102 7.90 1.09 -17.02
CA ALA A 102 6.59 0.45 -16.91
C ALA A 102 6.70 -1.04 -16.55
N ALA A 103 7.76 -1.71 -17.01
CA ALA A 103 8.03 -3.11 -16.66
C ALA A 103 8.22 -3.31 -15.15
N ASP A 104 8.86 -2.36 -14.46
CA ASP A 104 9.16 -2.48 -13.04
C ASP A 104 7.90 -2.29 -12.20
N LEU A 105 7.03 -1.33 -12.56
CA LEU A 105 5.71 -1.20 -11.95
C LEU A 105 4.89 -2.48 -12.12
N LEU A 106 4.83 -3.03 -13.34
CA LEU A 106 4.07 -4.26 -13.59
C LEU A 106 4.59 -5.44 -12.76
N LYS A 107 5.91 -5.57 -12.62
CA LYS A 107 6.52 -6.60 -11.78
C LYS A 107 6.21 -6.40 -10.30
N ALA A 108 6.45 -5.20 -9.78
CA ALA A 108 6.26 -4.84 -8.39
C ALA A 108 4.81 -5.04 -7.91
N THR A 109 3.85 -4.78 -8.80
CA THR A 109 2.40 -4.88 -8.52
C THR A 109 1.79 -6.23 -8.92
N ASN A 110 2.62 -7.26 -9.14
CA ASN A 110 2.22 -8.61 -9.55
C ASN A 110 1.34 -8.68 -10.82
N ARG A 111 1.45 -7.70 -11.72
CA ARG A 111 0.71 -7.63 -12.98
C ARG A 111 1.42 -8.42 -14.08
N MET A 112 0.68 -8.74 -15.14
CA MET A 112 1.25 -9.38 -16.33
C MET A 112 2.15 -8.40 -17.10
N THR A 113 3.30 -8.87 -17.56
CA THR A 113 4.24 -8.10 -18.42
C THR A 113 4.06 -8.42 -19.90
N THR A 114 2.82 -8.64 -20.34
CA THR A 114 2.42 -8.88 -21.73
C THR A 114 1.78 -7.63 -22.34
N GLY A 115 1.58 -7.58 -23.66
CA GLY A 115 0.94 -6.43 -24.33
C GLY A 115 -0.38 -6.00 -23.66
N ARG A 116 -1.24 -6.97 -23.30
CA ARG A 116 -2.48 -6.71 -22.54
C ARG A 116 -2.22 -6.03 -21.19
N GLY A 117 -1.17 -6.41 -20.48
CA GLY A 117 -0.79 -5.78 -19.21
C GLY A 117 -0.41 -4.31 -19.37
N TYR A 118 0.30 -3.97 -20.45
CA TYR A 118 0.60 -2.58 -20.79
C TYR A 118 -0.66 -1.80 -21.19
N THR A 119 -1.56 -2.37 -22.00
CA THR A 119 -2.84 -1.72 -22.32
C THR A 119 -3.65 -1.42 -21.07
N LEU A 120 -3.72 -2.37 -20.12
CA LEU A 120 -4.41 -2.19 -18.85
C LEU A 120 -3.73 -1.15 -17.95
N LEU A 121 -2.40 -1.05 -17.97
CA LEU A 121 -1.67 0.00 -17.26
C LEU A 121 -1.99 1.39 -17.82
N LYS A 122 -2.04 1.54 -19.14
CA LYS A 122 -2.45 2.80 -19.79
C LYS A 122 -3.85 3.21 -19.35
N ALA A 123 -4.81 2.28 -19.45
CA ALA A 123 -6.20 2.53 -19.03
C ALA A 123 -6.33 2.84 -17.54
N ALA A 124 -5.48 2.25 -16.68
CA ALA A 124 -5.42 2.57 -15.26
C ALA A 124 -4.99 4.03 -15.02
N MET A 125 -3.95 4.49 -15.73
CA MET A 125 -3.48 5.87 -15.65
C MET A 125 -4.51 6.87 -16.18
N GLU A 126 -5.22 6.54 -17.27
CA GLU A 126 -6.31 7.36 -17.80
C GLU A 126 -7.45 7.52 -16.78
N ARG A 127 -7.90 6.43 -16.14
CA ARG A 127 -8.91 6.50 -15.07
C ARG A 127 -8.44 7.25 -13.83
N LEU A 128 -7.17 7.10 -13.43
CA LEU A 128 -6.59 7.84 -12.29
C LEU A 128 -6.54 9.34 -12.55
N ALA A 129 -6.18 9.77 -13.77
CA ALA A 129 -6.18 11.18 -14.15
C ALA A 129 -7.61 11.72 -14.33
N GLY A 130 -8.54 10.90 -14.81
CA GLY A 130 -9.92 11.28 -15.09
C GLY A 130 -10.84 11.31 -13.86
N THR A 131 -10.49 10.63 -12.77
CA THR A 131 -11.29 10.64 -11.53
C THR A 131 -11.08 11.96 -10.78
N ARG A 132 -12.15 12.74 -10.63
CA ARG A 132 -12.13 14.04 -9.95
C ARG A 132 -12.77 13.95 -8.58
N ILE A 133 -12.13 14.52 -7.59
CA ILE A 133 -12.58 14.62 -6.21
C ILE A 133 -12.87 16.09 -5.95
N SER A 134 -14.10 16.41 -5.55
CA SER A 134 -14.53 17.74 -5.15
C SER A 134 -14.88 17.72 -3.66
N THR A 135 -14.37 18.66 -2.89
CA THR A 135 -14.65 18.72 -1.44
C THR A 135 -14.64 20.16 -0.92
N ASN A 136 -15.37 20.41 0.17
CA ASN A 136 -15.24 21.63 0.96
C ASN A 136 -14.23 21.39 2.09
N ILE A 137 -12.99 21.83 1.87
CA ILE A 137 -11.94 21.79 2.91
C ILE A 137 -12.01 23.10 3.68
N THR A 138 -12.01 23.02 5.01
CA THR A 138 -11.90 24.21 5.86
C THR A 138 -10.43 24.55 6.03
N THR A 139 -9.97 25.65 5.43
CA THR A 139 -8.60 26.15 5.60
C THR A 139 -8.66 27.51 6.28
N GLY A 140 -8.06 27.63 7.47
CA GLY A 140 -8.03 28.91 8.21
C GLY A 140 -9.41 29.43 8.63
N GLY A 141 -10.37 28.55 8.89
CA GLY A 141 -11.73 28.90 9.32
C GLY A 141 -12.69 29.29 8.18
N GLN A 142 -12.24 29.26 6.92
CA GLN A 142 -13.10 29.44 5.74
C GLN A 142 -13.28 28.11 5.00
N GLU A 143 -14.52 27.80 4.62
CA GLU A 143 -14.80 26.67 3.73
C GLU A 143 -14.42 27.04 2.30
N ILE A 144 -13.46 26.32 1.74
CA ILE A 144 -13.01 26.48 0.36
C ILE A 144 -13.44 25.25 -0.43
N PHE A 145 -14.13 25.49 -1.55
CA PHE A 145 -14.40 24.45 -2.53
C PHE A 145 -13.14 24.17 -3.33
N GLU A 146 -12.66 22.93 -3.27
CA GLU A 146 -11.53 22.48 -4.07
C GLU A 146 -11.94 21.30 -4.95
N THR A 147 -11.33 21.19 -6.14
CA THR A 147 -11.51 20.03 -7.01
C THR A 147 -10.17 19.61 -7.60
N PHE A 148 -9.76 18.38 -7.30
CA PHE A 148 -8.46 17.81 -7.68
C PHE A 148 -8.61 16.36 -8.17
N GLY A 149 -7.54 15.79 -8.70
CA GLY A 149 -7.47 14.38 -9.11
C GLY A 149 -6.57 13.56 -8.20
N LEU A 150 -6.44 12.26 -8.49
CA LEU A 150 -5.44 11.41 -7.82
C LEU A 150 -4.03 11.61 -8.40
N ILE A 151 -3.97 11.83 -9.71
CA ILE A 151 -2.78 12.27 -10.43
C ILE A 151 -3.15 13.47 -11.29
N GLU A 152 -2.23 14.41 -11.46
CA GLU A 152 -2.42 15.54 -12.37
C GLU A 152 -2.15 15.14 -13.82
N ARG A 153 -1.20 14.22 -14.02
CA ARG A 153 -0.75 13.82 -15.36
C ARG A 153 -0.08 12.47 -15.38
N ALA A 154 -0.34 11.70 -16.43
CA ALA A 154 0.48 10.58 -16.85
C ALA A 154 1.03 10.86 -18.27
N ARG A 155 2.28 10.47 -18.53
CA ARG A 155 2.94 10.61 -19.84
C ARG A 155 3.73 9.35 -20.15
N ILE A 156 3.54 8.81 -21.35
CA ILE A 156 4.42 7.79 -21.93
C ILE A 156 5.59 8.54 -22.55
N VAL A 157 6.76 8.47 -21.92
CA VAL A 157 7.97 9.20 -22.36
C VAL A 157 8.63 8.48 -23.53
N ARG A 158 8.65 7.15 -23.48
CA ARG A 158 9.26 6.31 -24.51
C ARG A 158 8.46 5.03 -24.70
N GLU A 159 8.31 4.64 -25.95
CA GLU A 159 7.61 3.44 -26.38
C GLU A 159 8.46 2.66 -27.40
N THR A 160 8.30 1.33 -27.45
CA THR A 160 8.90 0.53 -28.53
C THR A 160 8.22 0.81 -29.86
N ARG A 161 8.85 0.41 -30.97
CA ARG A 161 8.22 0.42 -32.31
C ARG A 161 6.90 -0.36 -32.37
N GLU A 162 6.74 -1.34 -31.49
CA GLU A 162 5.55 -2.20 -31.38
C GLU A 162 4.48 -1.65 -30.42
N GLY A 163 4.64 -0.43 -29.89
CA GLY A 163 3.65 0.17 -28.99
C GLY A 163 3.73 -0.33 -27.54
N ARG A 164 4.90 -0.78 -27.09
CA ARG A 164 5.11 -1.17 -25.68
C ARG A 164 5.71 -0.01 -24.89
N MET A 165 4.99 0.49 -23.91
CA MET A 165 5.47 1.53 -22.98
C MET A 165 6.76 1.06 -22.29
N GLN A 166 7.84 1.83 -22.46
CA GLN A 166 9.10 1.60 -21.77
C GLN A 166 9.19 2.49 -20.55
N GLU A 167 9.19 3.80 -20.77
CA GLU A 167 9.35 4.80 -19.73
C GLU A 167 8.07 5.60 -19.56
N VAL A 168 7.63 5.71 -18.32
CA VAL A 168 6.39 6.39 -17.92
C VAL A 168 6.71 7.43 -16.88
N GLU A 169 6.00 8.54 -16.94
CA GLU A 169 6.08 9.64 -15.99
C GLU A 169 4.70 9.92 -15.42
N VAL A 170 4.60 10.01 -14.09
CA VAL A 170 3.38 10.33 -13.36
C VAL A 170 3.63 11.55 -12.49
N LYS A 171 2.78 12.57 -12.61
CA LYS A 171 2.73 13.70 -11.66
C LYS A 171 1.59 13.46 -10.67
N LEU A 172 1.93 13.24 -9.41
CA LEU A 172 0.95 13.10 -8.33
C LEU A 172 0.21 14.43 -8.11
N SER A 173 -1.03 14.40 -7.62
CA SER A 173 -1.71 15.64 -7.20
C SER A 173 -1.08 16.23 -5.95
N ASP A 174 -1.28 17.53 -5.76
CA ASP A 174 -0.77 18.23 -4.57
C ASP A 174 -1.29 17.58 -3.30
N TRP A 175 -2.56 17.15 -3.30
CA TRP A 175 -3.18 16.42 -2.20
C TRP A 175 -2.43 15.12 -1.83
N VAL A 176 -2.19 14.24 -2.82
CA VAL A 176 -1.43 13.00 -2.57
C VAL A 176 0.00 13.31 -2.12
N PHE A 177 0.66 14.25 -2.79
CA PHE A 177 2.05 14.59 -2.53
C PHE A 177 2.25 15.20 -1.13
N ASN A 178 1.32 16.05 -0.67
CA ASN A 178 1.36 16.65 0.65
C ASN A 178 1.20 15.59 1.77
N ALA A 179 0.35 14.59 1.57
CA ALA A 179 0.21 13.48 2.53
C ALA A 179 1.49 12.62 2.62
N ILE A 180 2.20 12.42 1.49
CA ILE A 180 3.52 11.75 1.50
C ILE A 180 4.50 12.57 2.34
N ARG A 181 4.56 13.88 2.13
CA ARG A 181 5.45 14.79 2.88
C ARG A 181 5.12 14.84 4.38
N ALA A 182 3.86 14.67 4.74
CA ALA A 182 3.40 14.57 6.12
C ALA A 182 3.67 13.18 6.76
N GLN A 183 4.33 12.26 6.05
CA GLN A 183 4.59 10.88 6.48
C GLN A 183 3.31 10.11 6.87
N GLU A 184 2.20 10.39 6.19
CA GLU A 184 0.91 9.73 6.42
C GLU A 184 0.77 8.46 5.57
N VAL A 185 1.78 7.59 5.63
CA VAL A 185 1.85 6.35 4.86
C VAL A 185 1.73 5.12 5.76
N LEU A 186 1.12 4.07 5.23
CA LEU A 186 1.03 2.76 5.87
C LEU A 186 1.72 1.72 5.00
N THR A 187 2.55 0.89 5.63
CA THR A 187 3.19 -0.23 4.97
C THR A 187 2.18 -1.35 4.76
N LEU A 188 2.08 -1.83 3.52
CA LEU A 188 1.23 -2.96 3.15
C LEU A 188 2.09 -4.22 2.96
N SER A 189 1.50 -5.38 3.20
CA SER A 189 2.10 -6.65 2.80
C SER A 189 2.13 -6.76 1.28
N ARG A 190 3.22 -7.28 0.75
CA ARG A 190 3.37 -7.54 -0.69
C ARG A 190 2.30 -8.49 -1.24
N GLU A 191 1.82 -9.41 -0.41
CA GLU A 191 0.76 -10.34 -0.76
C GLU A 191 -0.56 -9.62 -1.11
N TYR A 192 -0.71 -8.34 -0.74
CA TYR A 192 -1.80 -7.47 -1.19
C TYR A 192 -2.00 -7.50 -2.70
N PHE A 193 -0.92 -7.45 -3.49
CA PHE A 193 -1.02 -7.45 -4.95
C PHE A 193 -1.50 -8.80 -5.52
N ARG A 194 -1.49 -9.86 -4.71
CA ARG A 194 -1.99 -11.18 -5.07
C ARG A 194 -3.48 -11.35 -4.75
N LEU A 195 -4.07 -10.49 -3.93
CA LEU A 195 -5.52 -10.47 -3.70
C LEU A 195 -6.25 -10.21 -5.03
N ARG A 196 -7.10 -11.16 -5.40
CA ARG A 196 -7.76 -11.18 -6.71
C ARG A 196 -9.00 -10.31 -6.73
N LYS A 197 -9.81 -10.36 -5.66
CA LYS A 197 -11.12 -9.70 -5.66
C LYS A 197 -10.97 -8.24 -5.19
N PRO A 198 -11.61 -7.28 -5.87
CA PRO A 198 -11.64 -5.88 -5.44
C PRO A 198 -12.04 -5.69 -3.97
N LEU A 199 -13.04 -6.44 -3.51
CA LEU A 199 -13.55 -6.34 -2.14
C LEU A 199 -12.55 -6.88 -1.11
N GLU A 200 -11.77 -7.93 -1.42
CA GLU A 200 -10.72 -8.43 -0.53
C GLU A 200 -9.65 -7.37 -0.30
N ARG A 201 -9.20 -6.71 -1.38
CA ARG A 201 -8.23 -5.61 -1.29
C ARG A 201 -8.75 -4.50 -0.41
N ARG A 202 -9.99 -4.06 -0.61
CA ARG A 202 -10.58 -3.00 0.20
C ARG A 202 -10.76 -3.41 1.67
N ILE A 203 -11.13 -4.66 1.96
CA ILE A 203 -11.22 -5.16 3.34
C ILE A 203 -9.83 -5.18 3.99
N TYR A 204 -8.79 -5.63 3.27
CA TYR A 204 -7.41 -5.59 3.76
C TYR A 204 -6.96 -4.16 4.09
N GLU A 205 -7.21 -3.20 3.21
CA GLU A 205 -6.90 -1.78 3.45
C GLU A 205 -7.56 -1.26 4.73
N LEU A 206 -8.87 -1.51 4.89
CA LEU A 206 -9.61 -1.08 6.08
C LEU A 206 -9.08 -1.77 7.35
N ALA A 207 -8.76 -3.06 7.29
CA ALA A 207 -8.13 -3.76 8.39
C ALA A 207 -6.75 -3.16 8.72
N ARG A 208 -5.92 -2.85 7.71
CA ARG A 208 -4.61 -2.25 7.91
C ARG A 208 -4.68 -0.88 8.56
N LYS A 209 -5.68 -0.09 8.20
CA LYS A 209 -5.94 1.24 8.78
C LYS A 209 -6.47 1.16 10.22
N HIS A 210 -7.50 0.35 10.48
CA HIS A 210 -8.17 0.35 11.79
C HIS A 210 -7.60 -0.64 12.79
N CYS A 211 -7.31 -1.86 12.32
CA CYS A 211 -6.72 -2.88 13.17
C CYS A 211 -5.25 -2.54 13.38
N GLY A 212 -4.52 -2.21 12.31
CA GLY A 212 -3.09 -1.94 12.41
C GLY A 212 -2.39 -3.08 13.15
N ARG A 213 -1.80 -2.77 14.32
CA ARG A 213 -1.16 -3.75 15.22
C ARG A 213 -2.03 -4.21 16.38
N GLN A 214 -3.25 -3.69 16.52
CA GLN A 214 -4.18 -4.09 17.56
C GLN A 214 -4.57 -5.57 17.39
N LYS A 215 -5.02 -6.20 18.47
CA LYS A 215 -5.36 -7.63 18.46
C LYS A 215 -6.48 -7.93 17.46
N GLU A 216 -7.52 -7.11 17.45
CA GLU A 216 -8.63 -7.23 16.52
C GLU A 216 -9.31 -5.87 16.27
N TRP A 217 -9.97 -5.77 15.13
CA TRP A 217 -10.89 -4.69 14.79
C TRP A 217 -12.23 -5.26 14.36
N ARG A 218 -13.32 -4.65 14.82
CA ARG A 218 -14.69 -5.05 14.51
C ARG A 218 -15.43 -3.93 13.78
N CYS A 219 -16.22 -4.29 12.77
CA CYS A 219 -17.04 -3.36 12.02
C CYS A 219 -18.36 -4.00 11.63
N SER A 220 -19.49 -3.32 11.88
CA SER A 220 -20.79 -3.79 11.39
C SER A 220 -20.80 -3.86 9.86
N ILE A 221 -21.52 -4.83 9.30
CA ILE A 221 -21.55 -5.02 7.84
C ILE A 221 -22.14 -3.80 7.12
N VAL A 222 -23.09 -3.09 7.74
CA VAL A 222 -23.65 -1.84 7.22
C VAL A 222 -22.58 -0.74 7.12
N VAL A 223 -21.77 -0.56 8.17
CA VAL A 223 -20.69 0.44 8.16
C VAL A 223 -19.57 0.02 7.20
N LEU A 224 -19.24 -1.27 7.16
CA LEU A 224 -18.27 -1.82 6.23
C LEU A 224 -18.69 -1.57 4.78
N GLN A 225 -19.97 -1.79 4.44
CA GLN A 225 -20.50 -1.52 3.10
C GLN A 225 -20.28 -0.06 2.68
N LYS A 226 -20.56 0.88 3.60
CA LYS A 226 -20.34 2.32 3.39
C LYS A 226 -18.86 2.63 3.19
N LYS A 227 -17.97 2.12 4.06
CA LYS A 227 -16.50 2.31 3.97
C LYS A 227 -15.89 1.67 2.71
N CYS A 228 -16.47 0.59 2.23
CA CYS A 228 -16.10 -0.07 0.98
C CYS A 228 -16.62 0.66 -0.27
N GLY A 229 -17.65 1.50 -0.13
CA GLY A 229 -18.32 2.14 -1.28
C GLY A 229 -19.02 1.16 -2.19
N SER A 230 -19.52 0.05 -1.62
CA SER A 230 -20.21 -0.96 -2.41
C SER A 230 -21.63 -0.52 -2.75
N GLY A 231 -21.98 -0.58 -4.05
CA GLY A 231 -23.34 -0.30 -4.54
C GLY A 231 -24.28 -1.50 -4.57
N SER A 232 -23.89 -2.66 -4.05
CA SER A 232 -24.75 -3.84 -3.97
C SER A 232 -25.83 -3.69 -2.89
N SER A 233 -26.85 -4.56 -2.90
CA SER A 233 -27.78 -4.64 -1.77
C SER A 233 -27.05 -5.15 -0.52
N LEU A 234 -27.50 -4.76 0.68
CA LEU A 234 -26.88 -5.20 1.94
C LEU A 234 -26.82 -6.75 2.04
N ARG A 235 -27.87 -7.44 1.58
CA ARG A 235 -27.92 -8.91 1.52
C ARG A 235 -26.81 -9.49 0.65
N GLU A 236 -26.61 -8.92 -0.54
CA GLU A 236 -25.57 -9.38 -1.46
C GLU A 236 -24.18 -9.01 -0.95
N PHE A 237 -24.01 -7.82 -0.37
CA PHE A 237 -22.75 -7.43 0.27
C PHE A 237 -22.37 -8.39 1.40
N ARG A 238 -23.32 -8.73 2.29
CA ARG A 238 -23.13 -9.73 3.34
C ARG A 238 -22.70 -11.07 2.77
N ARG A 239 -23.37 -11.56 1.72
CA ARG A 239 -23.03 -12.81 1.04
C ARG A 239 -21.59 -12.81 0.50
N LEU A 240 -21.15 -11.69 -0.09
CA LEU A 240 -19.79 -11.54 -0.61
C LEU A 240 -18.74 -11.51 0.51
N VAL A 241 -19.01 -10.79 1.61
CA VAL A 241 -18.11 -10.75 2.77
C VAL A 241 -18.02 -12.12 3.44
N ALA A 242 -19.14 -12.82 3.60
CA ALA A 242 -19.16 -14.18 4.13
C ALA A 242 -18.34 -15.16 3.28
N ALA A 243 -18.43 -15.05 1.95
CA ALA A 243 -17.63 -15.86 1.04
C ALA A 243 -16.12 -15.60 1.22
N ILE A 244 -15.70 -14.33 1.38
CA ILE A 244 -14.31 -13.96 1.65
C ILE A 244 -13.84 -14.53 2.99
N ALA A 245 -14.64 -14.37 4.05
CA ALA A 245 -14.29 -14.87 5.39
C ALA A 245 -14.19 -16.41 5.42
N LYS A 246 -15.05 -17.09 4.65
CA LYS A 246 -14.99 -18.55 4.48
C LYS A 246 -13.71 -18.97 3.76
N GLU A 247 -13.40 -18.36 2.62
CA GLU A 247 -12.18 -18.66 1.87
C GLU A 247 -10.92 -18.37 2.71
N ASP A 248 -10.86 -17.26 3.45
CA ASP A 248 -9.73 -16.99 4.36
C ASP A 248 -9.64 -18.00 5.50
N SER A 249 -10.76 -18.55 5.96
CA SER A 249 -10.75 -19.61 6.97
C SER A 249 -10.22 -20.94 6.42
N GLU A 250 -10.44 -21.22 5.13
CA GLU A 250 -9.99 -22.44 4.44
C GLU A 250 -8.53 -22.35 3.97
N TYR A 251 -8.11 -21.19 3.45
CA TYR A 251 -6.83 -21.01 2.76
C TYR A 251 -5.84 -20.10 3.49
N ASP A 252 -6.27 -19.42 4.56
CA ASP A 252 -5.47 -18.50 5.35
C ASP A 252 -4.78 -17.41 4.50
N HIS A 253 -5.48 -16.93 3.47
CA HIS A 253 -4.88 -16.17 2.37
C HIS A 253 -4.85 -14.66 2.58
N MET A 254 -5.63 -14.10 3.49
CA MET A 254 -5.62 -12.66 3.75
C MET A 254 -4.31 -12.27 4.44
N PRO A 255 -3.53 -11.34 3.86
CA PRO A 255 -2.28 -10.90 4.46
C PRO A 255 -2.56 -10.21 5.80
N ASP A 256 -1.65 -10.39 6.76
CA ASP A 256 -1.60 -9.73 8.07
C ASP A 256 -2.77 -9.93 9.03
N TYR A 257 -3.93 -10.32 8.51
CA TYR A 257 -5.18 -10.42 9.26
C TYR A 257 -5.90 -11.70 8.91
N ARG A 258 -6.55 -12.30 9.91
CA ARG A 258 -7.60 -13.30 9.71
C ARG A 258 -8.92 -12.55 9.61
N ILE A 259 -9.67 -12.79 8.54
CA ILE A 259 -10.97 -12.17 8.32
C ILE A 259 -12.06 -13.16 8.72
N ARG A 260 -12.85 -12.79 9.73
CA ARG A 260 -13.96 -13.61 10.25
C ARG A 260 -15.26 -12.81 10.20
N LEU A 261 -16.37 -13.54 10.19
CA LEU A 261 -17.71 -12.98 10.27
C LEU A 261 -18.35 -13.44 11.59
N ASP A 262 -18.77 -12.47 12.40
CA ASP A 262 -19.61 -12.68 13.57
C ASP A 262 -21.07 -12.52 13.09
N GLU A 263 -21.71 -13.65 12.78
CA GLU A 263 -23.06 -13.66 12.20
C GLU A 263 -24.11 -13.18 13.21
N ASP A 264 -23.93 -13.47 14.50
CA ASP A 264 -24.85 -13.08 15.57
C ASP A 264 -24.89 -11.55 15.73
N ARG A 265 -23.73 -10.89 15.66
CA ARG A 265 -23.61 -9.44 15.80
C ARG A 265 -23.66 -8.68 14.49
N ASP A 266 -23.69 -9.39 13.38
CA ASP A 266 -23.60 -8.86 12.04
C ASP A 266 -22.35 -7.99 11.77
N GLN A 267 -21.19 -8.51 12.15
CA GLN A 267 -19.92 -7.80 12.11
C GLN A 267 -18.81 -8.57 11.40
N LEU A 268 -18.00 -7.86 10.63
CA LEU A 268 -16.68 -8.34 10.23
C LEU A 268 -15.70 -8.15 11.39
N VAL A 269 -14.88 -9.17 11.63
CA VAL A 269 -13.78 -9.15 12.61
C VAL A 269 -12.46 -9.39 11.87
N ALA A 270 -11.57 -8.40 11.90
CA ALA A 270 -10.21 -8.54 11.40
C ALA A 270 -9.26 -8.79 12.58
N ILE A 271 -8.68 -9.98 12.68
CA ILE A 271 -7.81 -10.38 13.79
C ILE A 271 -6.36 -10.32 13.31
N SER A 272 -5.52 -9.57 14.00
CA SER A 272 -4.10 -9.44 13.64
C SER A 272 -3.37 -10.78 13.76
N ARG A 273 -2.56 -11.10 12.75
CA ARG A 273 -1.61 -12.23 12.78
C ARG A 273 -0.30 -11.89 13.49
N GLY A 274 -0.11 -10.63 13.89
CA GLY A 274 1.14 -10.14 14.46
C GLY A 274 2.26 -9.94 13.43
N SER A 275 1.98 -10.06 12.12
CA SER A 275 2.97 -9.90 11.04
C SER A 275 3.10 -8.47 10.52
N VAL A 276 2.24 -7.55 10.96
CA VAL A 276 2.33 -6.13 10.60
C VAL A 276 3.61 -5.56 11.19
N GLY A 277 4.56 -5.19 10.33
CA GLY A 277 5.82 -4.56 10.72
C GLY A 277 5.64 -3.24 11.47
N GLY A 278 6.74 -2.64 11.93
CA GLY A 278 6.72 -1.25 12.41
C GLY A 278 6.25 -0.30 11.29
N ASP A 279 5.51 0.75 11.63
CA ASP A 279 5.21 1.82 10.66
C ASP A 279 6.52 2.53 10.27
N VAL A 280 6.60 3.01 9.02
CA VAL A 280 7.75 3.79 8.53
C VAL A 280 7.95 5.00 9.42
N GLY A 281 9.12 5.10 10.05
CA GLY A 281 9.43 6.17 11.01
C GLY A 281 9.43 5.73 12.47
N ALA A 282 9.02 4.50 12.80
CA ALA A 282 9.36 3.90 14.09
C ALA A 282 10.84 3.50 14.07
N THR A 283 11.72 4.38 14.52
CA THR A 283 13.12 4.01 14.80
C THR A 283 13.10 2.86 15.80
N VAL A 284 13.50 1.67 15.33
CA VAL A 284 13.66 0.52 16.20
C VAL A 284 14.90 0.79 17.06
N SER A 285 14.68 1.22 18.30
CA SER A 285 15.77 1.40 19.26
C SER A 285 16.24 0.02 19.73
N ILE A 286 17.15 -0.58 18.98
CA ILE A 286 17.87 -1.77 19.43
C ILE A 286 18.79 -1.34 20.58
N PRO A 287 18.80 -2.04 21.73
CA PRO A 287 19.74 -1.74 22.81
C PRO A 287 21.20 -1.71 22.35
N PRO A 288 22.10 -1.00 23.07
CA PRO A 288 23.54 -1.13 22.84
C PRO A 288 23.96 -2.61 22.92
N LEU A 289 24.79 -3.05 21.99
CA LEU A 289 25.34 -4.40 22.02
C LEU A 289 26.42 -4.51 23.10
N ASP A 290 26.60 -5.71 23.63
CA ASP A 290 27.72 -6.01 24.51
C ASP A 290 29.06 -5.72 23.80
N PRO A 291 30.00 -4.99 24.44
CA PRO A 291 31.34 -4.74 23.91
C PRO A 291 32.08 -5.98 23.39
N GLU A 292 31.85 -7.16 23.97
CA GLU A 292 32.53 -8.41 23.56
C GLU A 292 32.11 -8.88 22.15
N VAL A 293 30.91 -8.51 21.71
CA VAL A 293 30.38 -8.92 20.40
C VAL A 293 31.16 -8.28 19.26
N TYR A 294 31.75 -7.10 19.47
CA TYR A 294 32.53 -6.40 18.45
C TYR A 294 33.80 -7.15 18.06
N ASP A 295 34.40 -7.91 18.98
CA ASP A 295 35.58 -8.72 18.68
C ASP A 295 35.23 -9.92 17.79
N MET A 296 34.09 -10.54 18.07
CA MET A 296 33.53 -11.60 17.21
C MET A 296 33.13 -11.05 15.84
N ALA A 297 32.56 -9.85 15.78
CA ALA A 297 32.19 -9.20 14.54
C ALA A 297 33.41 -8.84 13.69
N ARG A 298 34.50 -8.30 14.29
CA ARG A 298 35.76 -8.04 13.56
C ARG A 298 36.34 -9.30 12.93
N SER A 299 36.18 -10.44 13.60
CA SER A 299 36.59 -11.75 13.06
C SER A 299 35.70 -12.20 11.89
N ALA A 300 34.41 -11.84 11.91
CA ALA A 300 33.44 -12.19 10.86
C ALA A 300 33.53 -11.30 9.60
N VAL A 301 33.99 -10.06 9.73
CA VAL A 301 34.15 -9.09 8.62
C VAL A 301 35.57 -8.47 8.60
N PRO A 302 36.64 -9.25 8.34
CA PRO A 302 38.01 -8.74 8.39
C PRO A 302 38.24 -7.57 7.42
N GLY A 303 38.80 -6.47 7.93
CA GLY A 303 39.13 -5.27 7.16
C GLY A 303 38.00 -4.24 7.07
N TRP A 304 36.78 -4.58 7.46
CA TRP A 304 35.66 -3.64 7.49
C TRP A 304 35.53 -2.92 8.83
N ASP A 305 35.01 -1.69 8.81
CA ASP A 305 34.61 -0.98 10.02
C ASP A 305 33.31 -1.58 10.59
N VAL A 306 33.45 -2.29 11.71
CA VAL A 306 32.33 -2.95 12.40
C VAL A 306 31.30 -1.95 12.92
N ARG A 307 31.68 -0.73 13.31
CA ARG A 307 30.73 0.29 13.79
C ARG A 307 29.87 0.81 12.64
N MET A 308 30.45 0.93 11.45
CA MET A 308 29.68 1.26 10.25
C MET A 308 28.69 0.14 9.89
N ILE A 309 29.14 -1.11 9.91
CA ILE A 309 28.24 -2.26 9.65
C ILE A 309 27.14 -2.36 10.72
N GLU A 310 27.43 -2.01 11.97
CA GLU A 310 26.42 -1.92 13.03
C GLU A 310 25.38 -0.83 12.74
N ALA A 311 25.80 0.36 12.32
CA ALA A 311 24.90 1.44 11.96
C ALA A 311 23.95 1.01 10.81
N GLU A 312 24.50 0.43 9.75
CA GLU A 312 23.75 -0.10 8.60
C GLU A 312 22.77 -1.22 9.02
N TRP A 313 23.20 -2.10 9.92
CA TRP A 313 22.35 -3.16 10.45
C TRP A 313 21.18 -2.61 11.28
N ARG A 314 21.44 -1.60 12.13
CA ARG A 314 20.43 -0.95 12.97
C ARG A 314 19.41 -0.17 12.13
N GLU A 315 19.88 0.47 11.06
CA GLU A 315 19.02 1.18 10.10
C GLU A 315 18.17 0.21 9.27
N TRP A 316 18.72 -0.96 8.93
CA TRP A 316 18.00 -2.02 8.24
C TRP A 316 16.96 -2.73 9.12
N ALA A 317 17.13 -2.73 10.44
CA ALA A 317 16.29 -3.49 11.35
C ALA A 317 14.86 -2.93 11.46
N THR A 318 13.87 -3.78 11.18
CA THR A 318 12.43 -3.44 11.23
C THR A 318 11.76 -3.84 12.55
N GLU A 319 12.44 -4.61 13.40
CA GLU A 319 12.01 -4.99 14.75
C GLU A 319 13.23 -5.22 15.67
N VAL A 320 13.05 -5.14 17.00
CA VAL A 320 14.12 -5.47 17.96
C VAL A 320 14.31 -6.99 17.96
N PRO A 321 15.47 -7.52 17.55
CA PRO A 321 15.70 -8.96 17.57
C PRO A 321 15.65 -9.51 18.99
N ARG A 322 15.14 -10.74 19.16
CA ARG A 322 15.12 -11.43 20.46
C ARG A 322 16.52 -11.59 21.07
N ASN A 323 17.54 -11.70 20.22
CA ASN A 323 18.95 -11.67 20.58
C ASN A 323 19.69 -10.75 19.59
N PRO A 324 19.86 -9.47 19.93
CA PRO A 324 20.52 -8.47 19.08
C PRO A 324 21.94 -8.86 18.67
N GLU A 325 22.70 -9.48 19.56
CA GLU A 325 24.10 -9.84 19.37
C GLU A 325 24.27 -10.90 18.27
N MET A 326 23.50 -11.98 18.35
CA MET A 326 23.51 -13.05 17.36
C MET A 326 22.97 -12.59 16.01
N ALA A 327 21.96 -11.72 16.03
CA ALA A 327 21.42 -11.13 14.81
C ALA A 327 22.46 -10.25 14.10
N PHE A 328 23.20 -9.42 14.85
CA PHE A 328 24.29 -8.61 14.33
C PHE A 328 25.44 -9.45 13.77
N LEU A 329 25.87 -10.49 14.48
CA LEU A 329 26.92 -11.39 13.99
C LEU A 329 26.48 -12.15 12.72
N GLY A 330 25.21 -12.56 12.64
CA GLY A 330 24.64 -13.16 11.45
C GLY A 330 24.62 -12.20 10.26
N PHE A 331 24.30 -10.92 10.51
CA PHE A 331 24.37 -9.86 9.51
C PHE A 331 25.81 -9.63 9.00
N CYS A 332 26.79 -9.57 9.91
CA CYS A 332 28.21 -9.44 9.55
C CYS A 332 28.68 -10.57 8.62
N ARG A 333 28.33 -11.83 8.92
CA ARG A 333 28.71 -12.98 8.06
C ARG A 333 28.13 -12.84 6.66
N LYS A 334 26.85 -12.51 6.54
CA LYS A 334 26.20 -12.28 5.24
C LYS A 334 26.77 -11.09 4.49
N TRP A 335 27.16 -10.03 5.22
CA TRP A 335 27.82 -8.87 4.62
C TRP A 335 29.14 -9.26 3.97
N PHE A 336 29.99 -10.00 4.68
CA PHE A 336 31.27 -10.47 4.16
C PHE A 336 31.10 -11.47 3.01
N GLU A 337 30.16 -12.41 3.12
CA GLU A 337 29.84 -13.37 2.04
C GLU A 337 29.46 -12.66 0.74
N ARG A 338 28.75 -11.53 0.83
CA ARG A 338 28.28 -10.78 -0.34
C ARG A 338 29.31 -9.81 -0.90
N ARG A 339 30.12 -9.19 -0.05
CA ARG A 339 31.00 -8.06 -0.42
C ARG A 339 32.48 -8.41 -0.42
N GLY A 340 32.88 -9.51 0.19
CA GLY A 340 34.28 -9.90 0.34
C GLY A 340 35.07 -8.94 1.24
N ARG A 341 36.39 -8.90 1.04
CA ARG A 341 37.26 -7.92 1.69
C ARG A 341 37.09 -6.55 1.02
N PRO A 342 37.13 -5.44 1.79
CA PRO A 342 37.01 -4.11 1.24
C PRO A 342 38.22 -3.73 0.37
#